data_AF-A0A6I2V6N9-F1
#
_entry.id   AF-A0A6I2V6N9-F1
#
_cell.length_a   1.000
_cell.length_b   1.000
_cell.length_c   1.000
_cell.angle_alpha   90.00
_cell.angle_beta   90.00
_cell.angle_gamma   90.00
#
_symmetry.space_group_name_H-M   'P 1'
#
loop_
_entity.id
_entity.type
_entity.pdbx_description
1 polymer ?
#
loop_
_entity_poly.entity_id
_entity_poly.type
_entity_poly.pdbx_seq_one_letter_code
_entity_poly.pdbx_strand_id
1 'polypeptide(L)'
;EVNPLIGIVILESCVDLRLIGDSNKQIPSGSKIVLKRSASDLNVLCSAISDSRVSVQSNQKAEWIHGNSSLAEKGIHDLMAHLTDLQVSTLRLVVEGLTNAQIGREHFVSEKSVEQIISRLALVLNLQPDRNRNLRVQLVGEYYKWLGAPHH
;
A
#
# COMPACT_ATOMS: atom_id res chain seq x y z
N GLU A 1 -17.46 -6.44 -25.28
CA GLU A 1 -16.67 -7.66 -25.02
C GLU A 1 -15.47 -7.30 -24.15
N VAL A 2 -15.08 -8.16 -23.20
CA VAL A 2 -13.85 -8.00 -22.42
C VAL A 2 -12.83 -8.95 -23.02
N ASN A 3 -11.71 -8.43 -23.54
CA ASN A 3 -10.64 -9.25 -24.10
C ASN A 3 -9.67 -9.65 -22.98
N PRO A 4 -9.62 -10.94 -22.58
CA PRO A 4 -8.81 -11.40 -21.45
C PRO A 4 -7.31 -11.45 -21.75
N LEU A 5 -6.87 -11.15 -22.99
CA LEU A 5 -5.47 -11.17 -23.42
C LEU A 5 -4.83 -9.78 -23.51
N ILE A 6 -5.53 -8.73 -23.07
CA ILE A 6 -4.97 -7.38 -23.04
C ILE A 6 -4.02 -7.28 -21.83
N GLY A 7 -2.76 -6.94 -22.10
CA GLY A 7 -1.80 -6.57 -21.05
C GLY A 7 -2.19 -5.23 -20.44
N ILE A 8 -2.23 -5.16 -19.10
CA ILE A 8 -2.64 -3.96 -18.37
C ILE A 8 -1.44 -3.42 -17.58
N VAL A 9 -1.21 -2.12 -17.71
CA VAL A 9 -0.26 -1.38 -16.86
C VAL A 9 -1.05 -0.36 -16.03
N ILE A 10 -0.97 -0.48 -14.72
CA ILE A 10 -1.65 0.39 -13.76
C ILE A 10 -0.64 1.38 -13.21
N LEU A 11 -0.93 2.68 -13.28
CA LEU A 11 -0.11 3.73 -12.69
C LEU A 11 -0.71 4.21 -11.38
N GLU A 12 0.02 4.09 -10.28
CA GLU A 12 -0.49 4.37 -8.93
C GLU A 12 0.37 5.34 -8.12
N SER A 13 -0.24 6.15 -7.26
CA SER A 13 0.52 7.07 -6.39
C SER A 13 0.96 6.43 -5.08
N CYS A 14 0.27 5.36 -4.67
CA CYS A 14 0.54 4.65 -3.42
C CYS A 14 1.46 3.45 -3.61
N VAL A 15 2.22 3.11 -2.58
CA VAL A 15 3.18 1.98 -2.56
C VAL A 15 2.53 0.61 -2.34
N ASP A 16 1.26 0.59 -1.94
CA ASP A 16 0.49 -0.62 -1.67
C ASP A 16 -1.01 -0.31 -1.85
N LEU A 17 -1.68 -1.04 -2.73
CA LEU A 17 -3.09 -0.86 -3.05
C LEU A 17 -4.02 -1.10 -1.87
N ARG A 18 -3.56 -1.88 -0.88
CA ARG A 18 -4.31 -2.07 0.36
C ARG A 18 -4.49 -0.74 1.09
N LEU A 19 -3.62 0.26 0.89
CA LEU A 19 -3.81 1.58 1.51
C LEU A 19 -5.06 2.27 0.97
N ILE A 20 -5.38 2.15 -0.31
CA ILE A 20 -6.60 2.77 -0.89
C ILE A 20 -7.85 1.90 -0.73
N GLY A 21 -7.77 0.83 0.08
CA GLY A 21 -8.88 -0.08 0.32
C GLY A 21 -9.11 -1.10 -0.80
N ASP A 22 -8.24 -1.13 -1.81
CA ASP A 22 -8.33 -2.11 -2.87
C ASP A 22 -7.68 -3.43 -2.42
N SER A 23 -8.35 -4.53 -2.77
CA SER A 23 -7.83 -5.86 -2.51
C SER A 23 -7.20 -6.38 -3.79
N ASN A 24 -5.94 -6.80 -3.73
CA ASN A 24 -5.20 -7.41 -4.86
C ASN A 24 -5.96 -8.54 -5.58
N LYS A 25 -7.04 -9.07 -4.98
CA LYS A 25 -7.93 -10.09 -5.55
C LYS A 25 -8.70 -9.61 -6.79
N GLN A 26 -8.84 -8.31 -7.01
CA GLN A 26 -9.60 -7.77 -8.16
C GLN A 26 -8.71 -7.37 -9.34
N ILE A 27 -7.39 -7.44 -9.19
CA ILE A 27 -6.46 -7.01 -10.24
C ILE A 27 -6.36 -8.12 -11.28
N PRO A 28 -6.60 -7.82 -12.58
CA PRO A 28 -6.48 -8.81 -13.64
C PRO A 28 -5.11 -9.47 -13.65
N SER A 29 -5.07 -10.78 -13.93
CA SER A 29 -3.82 -11.49 -14.12
C SER A 29 -2.99 -10.87 -15.24
N GLY A 30 -1.68 -10.90 -15.08
CA GLY A 30 -0.73 -10.29 -16.00
C GLY A 30 -0.53 -8.79 -15.84
N SER A 31 -1.30 -8.12 -14.97
CA SER A 31 -1.17 -6.67 -14.77
C SER A 31 0.19 -6.29 -14.17
N LYS A 32 0.76 -5.19 -14.64
CA LYS A 32 1.95 -4.56 -14.04
C LYS A 32 1.55 -3.26 -13.35
N ILE A 33 1.99 -3.07 -12.12
CA ILE A 33 1.70 -1.88 -11.33
C ILE A 33 2.98 -1.05 -11.22
N VAL A 34 2.92 0.22 -11.62
CA VAL A 34 4.06 1.14 -11.60
C VAL A 34 3.67 2.35 -10.78
N LEU A 35 4.58 2.83 -9.93
CA LEU A 35 4.36 4.10 -9.23
C LEU A 35 4.34 5.26 -10.25
N LYS A 36 3.36 6.16 -10.17
CA LYS A 36 3.19 7.32 -11.05
C LYS A 36 4.46 8.16 -11.16
N ARG A 37 5.17 8.33 -10.04
CA ARG A 37 6.45 9.04 -9.99
C ARG A 37 7.61 8.30 -10.69
N SER A 38 7.52 6.98 -10.82
CA SER A 38 8.49 6.17 -11.59
C SER A 38 8.16 6.12 -13.08
N ALA A 39 6.94 6.52 -13.48
CA ALA A 39 6.53 6.57 -14.89
C ALA A 39 7.21 7.71 -15.68
N SER A 40 7.94 8.61 -15.02
CA SER A 40 8.81 9.59 -15.70
C SER A 40 9.98 8.92 -16.41
N ASP A 41 10.35 7.69 -16.02
CA ASP A 41 11.33 6.88 -16.74
C ASP A 41 10.63 6.06 -17.84
N LEU A 42 10.86 6.44 -19.08
CA LEU A 42 10.32 5.75 -20.25
C LEU A 42 10.79 4.29 -20.34
N ASN A 43 11.97 3.95 -19.85
CA ASN A 43 12.45 2.56 -19.88
C ASN A 43 11.60 1.67 -18.95
N VAL A 44 11.26 2.18 -17.77
CA VAL A 44 10.39 1.50 -16.82
C VAL A 44 9.02 1.25 -17.45
N LEU A 45 8.46 2.25 -18.12
CA LEU A 45 7.15 2.13 -18.77
C LEU A 45 7.17 1.16 -19.96
N CYS A 46 8.19 1.24 -20.82
CA CYS A 46 8.37 0.32 -21.96
C CYS A 46 8.54 -1.13 -21.51
N SER A 47 9.31 -1.36 -20.43
CA SER A 47 9.43 -2.70 -19.82
C SER A 47 8.09 -3.17 -19.28
N ALA A 48 7.41 -2.37 -18.46
CA ALA A 48 6.12 -2.73 -17.87
C ALA A 48 5.07 -3.08 -18.94
N ILE A 49 5.01 -2.32 -20.04
CA ILE A 49 4.11 -2.60 -21.17
C ILE A 49 4.47 -3.93 -21.82
N SER A 50 5.75 -4.15 -22.14
CA SER A 50 6.23 -5.37 -22.78
C SER A 50 5.98 -6.60 -21.90
N ASP A 51 6.26 -6.48 -20.60
CA ASP A 51 6.10 -7.54 -19.61
C ASP A 51 4.63 -7.85 -19.36
N SER A 52 3.75 -6.85 -19.30
CA SER A 52 2.30 -7.07 -19.11
C SER A 52 1.71 -7.98 -20.18
N ARG A 53 2.17 -7.85 -21.43
CA ARG A 53 1.75 -8.68 -22.56
C ARG A 53 2.20 -10.14 -22.41
N VAL A 54 3.38 -10.37 -21.88
CA VAL A 54 3.90 -11.73 -21.63
C VAL A 54 3.23 -12.35 -20.40
N SER A 55 3.05 -11.55 -19.36
CA SER A 55 2.46 -11.97 -18.09
C SER A 55 0.98 -12.36 -18.24
N VAL A 56 0.20 -11.69 -19.09
CA VAL A 56 -1.20 -12.07 -19.34
C VAL A 56 -1.31 -13.41 -20.07
N GLN A 57 -0.43 -13.68 -21.04
CA GLN A 57 -0.41 -14.95 -21.78
C GLN A 57 -0.07 -16.15 -20.88
N SER A 58 0.76 -15.92 -19.87
CA SER A 58 1.18 -16.92 -18.89
C SER A 58 0.31 -16.93 -17.61
N ASN A 59 -0.76 -16.12 -17.58
CA ASN A 59 -1.67 -15.98 -16.44
C ASN A 59 -0.94 -15.71 -15.10
N GLN A 60 0.13 -14.92 -15.15
CA GLN A 60 0.90 -14.54 -13.97
C GLN A 60 0.06 -13.65 -13.04
N LYS A 61 0.37 -13.66 -11.73
CA LYS A 61 -0.25 -12.72 -10.80
C LYS A 61 0.20 -11.29 -11.12
N ALA A 62 -0.63 -10.31 -10.74
CA ALA A 62 -0.25 -8.91 -10.81
C ALA A 62 1.03 -8.65 -10.01
N GLU A 63 1.90 -7.80 -10.55
CA GLU A 63 3.23 -7.57 -9.99
C GLU A 63 3.58 -6.08 -9.98
N TRP A 64 4.25 -5.65 -8.91
CA TRP A 64 4.82 -4.31 -8.80
C TRP A 64 6.14 -4.22 -9.57
N ILE A 65 6.23 -3.27 -10.49
CA ILE A 65 7.46 -2.95 -11.18
C ILE A 65 8.20 -1.89 -10.40
N HIS A 66 9.26 -2.31 -9.74
CA HIS A 66 10.22 -1.41 -9.11
C HIS A 66 11.18 -0.94 -10.20
N GLY A 67 10.92 0.25 -10.76
CA GLY A 67 11.86 0.91 -11.67
C GLY A 67 13.14 1.34 -10.94
N ASN A 68 13.64 2.52 -11.27
CA ASN A 68 14.80 3.12 -10.59
C ASN A 68 14.41 3.67 -9.21
N SER A 69 13.73 2.86 -8.39
CA SER A 69 13.29 3.26 -7.06
C SER A 69 14.49 3.44 -6.14
N SER A 70 14.46 4.53 -5.38
CA SER A 70 15.43 4.82 -4.34
C SER A 70 15.42 3.73 -3.26
N LEU A 71 16.52 3.62 -2.51
CA LEU A 71 16.63 2.67 -1.39
C LEU A 71 15.52 2.89 -0.34
N ALA A 72 15.14 4.15 -0.11
CA ALA A 72 14.05 4.49 0.81
C ALA A 72 12.70 3.92 0.35
N GLU A 73 12.42 3.97 -0.95
CA GLU A 73 11.16 3.44 -1.50
C GLU A 73 11.11 1.92 -1.49
N LYS A 74 12.23 1.26 -1.78
CA LYS A 74 12.35 -0.19 -1.62
C LYS A 74 12.10 -0.60 -0.17
N GLY A 75 12.71 0.12 0.78
CA GLY A 75 12.49 -0.10 2.21
C GLY A 75 11.02 0.08 2.63
N ILE A 76 10.32 1.08 2.10
CA ILE A 76 8.89 1.29 2.39
C ILE A 76 8.04 0.17 1.77
N HIS A 77 8.30 -0.23 0.53
CA HIS A 77 7.57 -1.31 -0.11
C HIS A 77 7.76 -2.63 0.66
N ASP A 78 9.00 -2.94 1.03
CA ASP A 78 9.31 -4.11 1.85
C ASP A 78 8.60 -4.03 3.19
N LEU A 79 8.60 -2.88 3.86
CA LEU A 79 7.87 -2.67 5.10
C LEU A 79 6.38 -2.99 4.95
N MET A 80 5.75 -2.49 3.89
CA MET A 80 4.35 -2.72 3.58
C MET A 80 4.07 -4.20 3.31
N ALA A 81 4.96 -4.88 2.57
CA ALA A 81 4.83 -6.32 2.30
C ALA A 81 4.82 -7.17 3.58
N HIS A 82 5.44 -6.70 4.68
CA HIS A 82 5.43 -7.38 5.98
C HIS A 82 4.19 -7.10 6.83
N LEU A 83 3.35 -6.12 6.46
CA LEU A 83 2.11 -5.83 7.17
C LEU A 83 1.00 -6.80 6.75
N THR A 84 0.25 -7.30 7.74
CA THR A 84 -0.95 -8.11 7.49
C THR A 84 -2.11 -7.23 7.01
N ASP A 85 -3.09 -7.84 6.34
CA ASP A 85 -4.27 -7.11 5.87
C ASP A 85 -5.06 -6.47 7.03
N LEU A 86 -5.08 -7.12 8.19
CA LEU A 86 -5.69 -6.58 9.41
C LEU A 86 -4.96 -5.32 9.90
N GLN A 87 -3.62 -5.30 9.83
CA GLN A 87 -2.80 -4.15 10.22
C GLN A 87 -3.03 -2.98 9.26
N VAL A 88 -3.01 -3.22 7.94
CA VAL A 88 -3.27 -2.17 6.94
C VAL A 88 -4.70 -1.66 7.06
N SER A 89 -5.67 -2.54 7.27
CA SER A 89 -7.07 -2.16 7.50
C SER A 89 -7.24 -1.32 8.77
N THR A 90 -6.60 -1.71 9.88
CA THR A 90 -6.58 -0.91 11.11
C THR A 90 -5.99 0.49 10.87
N LEU A 91 -4.91 0.60 10.10
CA LEU A 91 -4.30 1.88 9.76
C LEU A 91 -5.28 2.78 8.98
N ARG A 92 -6.02 2.24 8.00
CA ARG A 92 -7.04 3.00 7.26
C ARG A 92 -8.15 3.53 8.17
N LEU A 93 -8.69 2.68 9.04
CA LEU A 93 -9.74 3.09 9.99
C LEU A 93 -9.23 4.13 11.01
N VAL A 94 -7.95 4.08 11.37
CA VAL A 94 -7.31 5.13 12.18
C VAL A 94 -7.33 6.48 11.46
N VAL A 95 -7.05 6.48 10.15
CA VAL A 95 -7.04 7.67 9.29
C VAL A 95 -8.45 8.23 9.06
N GLU A 96 -9.45 7.36 8.97
CA GLU A 96 -10.86 7.74 8.94
C GLU A 96 -11.38 8.29 10.28
N GLY A 97 -10.55 8.25 11.34
CA GLY A 97 -10.85 8.84 12.64
C GLY A 97 -11.61 7.92 13.60
N LEU A 98 -11.73 6.61 13.30
CA LEU A 98 -12.45 5.68 14.16
C LEU A 98 -11.73 5.44 15.49
N THR A 99 -12.49 5.42 16.58
CA THR A 99 -11.99 5.05 17.92
C THR A 99 -11.59 3.57 17.98
N ASN A 100 -10.77 3.19 18.98
CA ASN A 100 -10.35 1.80 19.13
C ASN A 100 -11.54 0.85 19.33
N ALA A 101 -12.59 1.29 20.03
CA ALA A 101 -13.85 0.55 20.17
C ALA A 101 -14.60 0.37 18.84
N GLN A 102 -14.63 1.39 17.96
CA GLN A 102 -15.23 1.28 16.63
C GLN A 102 -14.44 0.32 15.72
N ILE A 103 -13.11 0.43 15.72
CA ILE A 103 -12.22 -0.47 14.97
C ILE A 103 -12.36 -1.91 15.47
N GLY A 104 -12.46 -2.11 16.78
CA GLY A 104 -12.66 -3.42 17.38
C GLY A 104 -13.96 -4.07 16.90
N ARG A 105 -15.03 -3.29 16.77
CA ARG A 105 -16.29 -3.77 16.19
C ARG A 105 -16.14 -4.14 14.71
N GLU A 106 -15.48 -3.30 13.92
CA GLU A 106 -15.26 -3.55 12.49
C GLU A 106 -14.46 -4.83 12.23
N HIS A 107 -13.41 -5.06 13.04
CA HIS A 107 -12.52 -6.21 12.91
C HIS A 107 -12.95 -7.42 13.73
N PHE A 108 -14.05 -7.33 14.49
CA PHE A 108 -14.51 -8.36 15.43
C PHE A 108 -13.43 -8.75 16.48
N VAL A 109 -12.72 -7.76 17.01
CA VAL A 109 -11.67 -7.92 18.03
C VAL A 109 -11.88 -7.00 19.23
N SER A 110 -11.17 -7.27 20.33
CA SER A 110 -11.22 -6.39 21.51
C SER A 110 -10.54 -5.04 21.25
N GLU A 111 -10.99 -4.00 21.96
CA GLU A 111 -10.34 -2.67 21.95
C GLU A 111 -8.84 -2.76 22.29
N LYS A 112 -8.49 -3.60 23.26
CA LYS A 112 -7.10 -3.88 23.65
C LYS A 112 -6.27 -4.50 22.52
N SER A 113 -6.88 -5.35 21.69
CA SER A 113 -6.22 -5.91 20.50
C SER A 113 -5.91 -4.83 19.47
N VAL A 114 -6.82 -3.85 19.30
CA VAL A 114 -6.60 -2.71 18.41
C VAL A 114 -5.43 -1.85 18.91
N GLU A 115 -5.36 -1.57 20.21
CA GLU A 115 -4.23 -0.84 20.81
C GLU A 115 -2.88 -1.52 20.56
N GLN A 116 -2.85 -2.85 20.67
CA GLN A 116 -1.64 -3.64 20.37
C GLN A 116 -1.26 -3.57 18.89
N ILE A 117 -2.24 -3.62 17.97
CA ILE A 117 -2.01 -3.46 16.53
C ILE A 117 -1.44 -2.07 16.23
N ILE A 118 -2.04 -1.00 16.77
CA ILE A 118 -1.58 0.39 16.61
C ILE A 118 -0.16 0.56 17.16
N SER A 119 0.12 0.00 18.33
CA SER A 119 1.46 0.04 18.94
C SER A 119 2.49 -0.68 18.06
N ARG A 120 2.12 -1.83 17.48
CA ARG A 120 2.99 -2.57 16.57
C ARG A 120 3.22 -1.83 15.26
N LEU A 121 2.18 -1.20 14.69
CA LEU A 121 2.30 -0.33 13.51
C LEU A 121 3.29 0.81 13.77
N ALA A 122 3.21 1.45 14.93
CA ALA A 122 4.13 2.51 15.34
C ALA A 122 5.58 2.04 15.39
N LEU A 123 5.84 0.87 15.97
CA LEU A 123 7.18 0.27 16.04
C LEU A 123 7.73 -0.05 14.65
N VAL A 124 6.92 -0.66 13.79
CA VAL A 124 7.29 -0.97 12.40
C VAL A 124 7.64 0.31 11.64
N LEU A 125 6.94 1.41 11.95
CA LEU A 125 7.17 2.73 11.39
C LEU A 125 8.31 3.52 12.05
N ASN A 126 9.00 2.94 13.05
CA ASN A 126 9.99 3.63 13.87
C ASN A 126 9.46 4.94 14.51
N LEU A 127 8.15 5.03 14.76
CA LEU A 127 7.53 6.16 15.44
C LEU A 127 7.83 6.05 16.94
N GLN A 128 8.55 7.04 17.46
CA GLN A 128 8.91 7.07 18.88
C GLN A 128 7.69 7.49 19.71
N PRO A 129 7.43 6.83 20.86
CA PRO A 129 6.45 7.30 21.82
C PRO A 129 6.91 8.66 22.37
N ASP A 130 6.23 9.73 21.97
CA ASP A 130 6.47 11.08 22.46
C ASP A 130 5.26 11.52 23.26
N ARG A 131 5.46 11.89 24.53
CA ARG A 131 4.39 12.35 25.43
C ARG A 131 3.69 13.62 24.91
N ASN A 132 4.35 14.38 24.04
CA ASN A 132 3.83 15.60 23.45
C ASN A 132 3.16 15.37 22.08
N ARG A 133 3.19 14.15 21.54
CA ARG A 133 2.61 13.84 20.23
C ARG A 133 1.65 12.67 20.30
N ASN A 134 0.44 12.87 19.81
CA ASN A 134 -0.54 11.80 19.73
C ASN A 134 -0.09 10.77 18.67
N LEU A 135 0.09 9.51 19.07
CA LEU A 135 0.56 8.44 18.20
C LEU A 135 -0.34 8.24 16.97
N ARG A 136 -1.66 8.36 17.13
CA ARG A 136 -2.61 8.21 16.02
C ARG A 136 -2.39 9.30 14.98
N VAL A 137 -2.18 10.55 15.42
CA VAL A 137 -1.88 11.66 14.50
C VAL A 137 -0.58 11.41 13.74
N GLN A 138 0.44 10.84 14.38
CA GLN A 138 1.69 10.48 13.70
C GLN A 138 1.49 9.39 12.65
N LEU A 139 0.72 8.34 12.97
CA LEU A 139 0.35 7.28 12.02
C LEU A 139 -0.39 7.82 10.80
N VAL A 140 -1.31 8.77 11.01
CA VAL A 140 -2.04 9.44 9.93
C VAL A 140 -1.08 10.19 9.01
N GLY A 141 -0.11 10.91 9.59
CA GLY A 141 0.92 11.61 8.82
C GLY A 141 1.74 10.66 7.94
N GLU A 142 2.23 9.55 8.48
CA GLU A 142 2.99 8.56 7.71
C GLU A 142 2.13 7.90 6.61
N TYR A 143 0.87 7.59 6.92
CA TYR A 143 -0.05 7.01 5.94
C TYR A 143 -0.23 7.91 4.71
N TYR A 144 -0.41 9.22 4.89
CA TYR A 144 -0.56 10.15 3.76
C TYR A 144 0.72 10.31 2.94
N LYS A 145 1.91 10.23 3.58
CA LYS A 145 3.18 10.19 2.83
C LYS A 145 3.23 9.00 1.88
N TRP A 146 2.72 7.85 2.29
CA TRP A 146 2.68 6.64 1.46
C TRP A 146 1.64 6.66 0.36
N LEU A 147 0.54 7.40 0.53
CA LEU A 147 -0.41 7.66 -0.55
C LEU A 147 0.14 8.60 -1.64
N GLY A 148 1.32 9.19 -1.41
CA GLY A 148 1.95 10.14 -2.31
C GLY A 148 1.42 11.57 -2.14
N ALA A 149 0.86 11.92 -0.97
CA ALA A 149 0.46 13.29 -0.69
C ALA A 149 1.68 14.23 -0.70
N PRO A 150 1.59 15.42 -1.33
CA PRO A 150 2.69 16.38 -1.35
C PRO A 150 3.01 16.85 0.08
N HIS A 151 4.30 17.02 0.36
CA HIS A 151 4.76 17.67 1.58
C HIS A 151 4.37 19.16 1.51
N HIS A 152 3.59 19.64 2.48
CA HIS A 152 3.37 21.08 2.70
C HIS A 152 4.53 21.68 3.48
#